data_AF-A0A2V8UUB1-F1
#
_entry.id   AF-A0A2V8UUB1-F1
#
_cell.length_a   1.000
_cell.length_b   1.000
_cell.length_c   1.000
_cell.angle_alpha   90.00
_cell.angle_beta   90.00
_cell.angle_gamma   90.00
#
_symmetry.space_group_name_H-M   'P 1'
#
loop_
_entity.id
_entity.type
_entity.pdbx_description
1 polymer ?
#
loop_
_entity_poly.entity_id
_entity_poly.type
_entity_poly.pdbx_seq_one_letter_code
_entity_poly.pdbx_strand_id
1 'polypeptide(L)'
;MRMYLTRYERWTSPLFLLRDQRRTVGRIDSRFKGIDESAATSSPEYDPSIAAVRPPYTTTFNNYVRDELGYKTDQEYYILGEGITSQWDRGSNRGDGLPDTSEQLRQEFSKNQYMKLYVASGYFDLATPFFATQYTLTHMGLDPSLRANISTSEYAAGQMMYIDVKSLQKLKHDVSTFVASALK
;
A
#
# COMPACT_ATOMS: atom_id res chain seq x y z
N MET A 1 -10.85 24.41 -2.80
CA MET A 1 -11.95 23.49 -3.14
C MET A 1 -11.89 22.33 -2.16
N ARG A 2 -12.67 22.41 -1.08
CA ARG A 2 -12.78 21.39 -0.03
C ARG A 2 -13.65 20.25 -0.57
N MET A 3 -13.06 19.11 -0.93
CA MET A 3 -13.81 17.93 -1.33
C MET A 3 -14.09 17.09 -0.08
N TYR A 4 -15.12 17.49 0.66
CA TYR A 4 -15.68 16.68 1.73
C TYR A 4 -16.46 15.51 1.11
N LEU A 5 -15.90 14.31 1.21
CA LEU A 5 -16.60 13.04 1.00
C LEU A 5 -17.45 12.68 2.25
N THR A 6 -18.21 13.62 2.81
CA THR A 6 -18.99 13.42 4.06
C THR A 6 -20.39 12.85 3.84
N ARG A 7 -20.65 12.16 2.73
CA ARG A 7 -21.96 11.54 2.46
C ARG A 7 -21.88 10.11 1.89
N TYR A 8 -20.79 9.41 2.16
CA TYR A 8 -20.50 8.07 1.62
C TYR A 8 -20.44 6.98 2.71
N GLU A 9 -21.15 7.13 3.83
CA GLU A 9 -21.16 6.11 4.90
C GLU A 9 -22.18 4.98 4.68
N ARG A 10 -22.93 4.98 3.57
CA ARG A 10 -24.00 3.98 3.31
C ARG A 10 -23.86 3.14 2.06
N TRP A 11 -22.89 3.41 1.19
CA TRP A 11 -22.76 2.69 -0.08
C TRP A 11 -21.29 2.35 -0.34
N THR A 12 -21.01 1.05 -0.37
CA THR A 12 -19.86 0.39 -1.00
C THR A 12 -18.47 0.72 -0.47
N SER A 13 -18.06 0.03 0.61
CA SER A 13 -16.65 -0.34 0.77
C SER A 13 -16.17 -1.02 -0.52
N PRO A 14 -14.98 -0.71 -1.06
CA PRO A 14 -14.48 -1.31 -2.30
C PRO A 14 -14.26 -2.83 -2.19
N LEU A 15 -14.44 -3.37 -0.99
CA LEU A 15 -14.46 -4.79 -0.69
C LEU A 15 -15.74 -5.49 -1.22
N PHE A 16 -16.78 -4.76 -1.59
CA PHE A 16 -18.08 -5.29 -2.06
C PHE A 16 -18.29 -5.19 -3.59
N LEU A 17 -17.23 -5.11 -4.40
CA LEU A 17 -17.34 -5.10 -5.87
C LEU A 17 -18.13 -6.32 -6.45
N LEU A 18 -18.26 -7.41 -5.69
CA LEU A 18 -18.93 -8.66 -6.09
C LEU A 18 -20.09 -9.05 -5.14
N ARG A 19 -20.79 -8.06 -4.56
CA ARG A 19 -21.87 -8.28 -3.59
C ARG A 19 -23.06 -9.07 -4.17
N ASP A 20 -23.37 -8.85 -5.44
CA ASP A 20 -24.37 -9.60 -6.22
C ASP A 20 -24.05 -11.12 -6.27
N GLN A 21 -22.77 -11.46 -6.21
CA GLN A 21 -22.28 -12.84 -6.21
C GLN A 21 -22.05 -13.39 -4.81
N ARG A 22 -22.40 -12.64 -3.75
CA ARG A 22 -22.05 -12.95 -2.35
C ARG A 22 -20.55 -13.23 -2.20
N ARG A 23 -19.73 -12.35 -2.79
CA ARG A 23 -18.26 -12.39 -2.73
C ARG A 23 -17.71 -11.03 -2.31
N THR A 24 -16.56 -11.08 -1.68
CA THR A 24 -15.77 -9.91 -1.31
C THR A 24 -14.41 -9.96 -2.01
N VAL A 25 -13.73 -8.82 -2.10
CA VAL A 25 -12.36 -8.73 -2.64
C VAL A 25 -11.38 -8.26 -1.57
N GLY A 26 -10.09 -8.53 -1.76
CA GLY A 26 -9.04 -8.10 -0.83
C GLY A 26 -8.81 -6.60 -0.86
N ARG A 27 -8.50 -6.00 0.30
CA ARG A 27 -8.18 -4.55 0.40
C ARG A 27 -6.81 -4.26 -0.20
N ILE A 28 -5.83 -5.12 0.09
CA ILE A 28 -4.46 -4.93 -0.40
C ILE A 28 -4.23 -5.62 -1.76
N ASP A 29 -5.13 -6.52 -2.19
CA ASP A 29 -5.12 -7.07 -3.55
C ASP A 29 -6.51 -7.58 -3.94
N SER A 30 -7.19 -6.85 -4.84
CA SER A 30 -8.56 -7.14 -5.25
C SER A 30 -8.71 -8.37 -6.15
N ARG A 31 -7.60 -9.00 -6.58
CA ARG A 31 -7.62 -10.26 -7.32
C ARG A 31 -8.02 -11.44 -6.42
N PHE A 32 -7.80 -11.33 -5.11
CA PHE A 32 -8.22 -12.33 -4.13
C PHE A 32 -9.70 -12.17 -3.82
N LYS A 33 -10.44 -13.28 -3.90
CA LYS A 33 -11.88 -13.32 -3.63
C LYS A 33 -12.14 -14.04 -2.31
N GLY A 34 -12.95 -13.43 -1.46
CA GLY A 34 -13.46 -14.01 -0.22
C GLY A 34 -14.90 -14.49 -0.38
N ILE A 35 -15.30 -15.37 0.53
CA ILE A 35 -16.69 -15.76 0.74
C ILE A 35 -17.16 -15.02 2.00
N ASP A 36 -18.33 -14.40 1.92
CA ASP A 36 -18.97 -13.68 3.02
C ASP A 36 -20.30 -14.39 3.32
N GLU A 37 -20.63 -14.62 4.59
CA GLU A 37 -21.86 -15.32 5.00
C GLU A 37 -23.10 -14.53 4.55
N SER A 38 -23.02 -13.19 4.56
CA SER A 38 -24.16 -12.33 4.30
C SER A 38 -23.82 -11.15 3.39
N ALA A 39 -24.55 -11.05 2.27
CA ALA A 39 -24.52 -9.88 1.40
C ALA A 39 -25.22 -8.65 2.01
N ALA A 40 -25.55 -8.65 3.31
CA ALA A 40 -26.15 -7.51 4.02
C ALA A 40 -25.16 -6.76 4.93
N THR A 41 -23.95 -7.29 5.14
CA THR A 41 -22.95 -6.67 6.02
C THR A 41 -22.42 -5.34 5.46
N SER A 42 -22.00 -4.45 6.35
CA SER A 42 -21.37 -3.16 6.02
C SER A 42 -19.84 -3.23 5.97
N SER A 43 -19.26 -4.35 6.41
CA SER A 43 -17.82 -4.66 6.34
C SER A 43 -17.64 -6.16 6.11
N PRO A 44 -16.66 -6.58 5.31
CA PRO A 44 -16.36 -8.00 5.13
C PRO A 44 -15.86 -8.60 6.44
N GLU A 45 -16.16 -9.88 6.66
CA GLU A 45 -15.71 -10.64 7.85
C GLU A 45 -14.18 -10.68 7.99
N TYR A 46 -13.47 -10.77 6.86
CA TYR A 46 -12.02 -10.78 6.78
C TYR A 46 -11.54 -10.24 5.43
N ASP A 47 -10.25 -9.93 5.34
CA ASP A 47 -9.60 -9.59 4.07
C ASP A 47 -9.03 -10.86 3.40
N PRO A 48 -9.55 -11.30 2.25
CA PRO A 48 -9.09 -12.52 1.58
C PRO A 48 -7.64 -12.44 1.08
N SER A 49 -7.14 -11.25 0.76
CA SER A 49 -5.74 -11.06 0.37
C SER A 49 -4.78 -11.23 1.57
N ILE A 50 -5.16 -10.71 2.74
CA ILE A 50 -4.41 -10.93 3.98
C ILE A 50 -4.48 -12.40 4.42
N ALA A 51 -5.64 -13.03 4.32
CA ALA A 51 -5.81 -14.44 4.68
C ALA A 51 -4.93 -15.37 3.82
N ALA A 52 -4.76 -15.06 2.54
CA ALA A 52 -3.88 -15.82 1.65
C ALA A 52 -2.39 -15.56 1.90
N VAL A 53 -2.02 -14.32 2.21
CA VAL A 53 -0.63 -13.89 2.36
C VAL A 53 -0.06 -14.18 3.75
N ARG A 54 -0.83 -13.95 4.82
CA ARG A 54 -0.28 -13.96 6.18
C ARG A 54 0.33 -15.31 6.57
N PRO A 55 -0.36 -16.47 6.44
CA PRO A 55 0.18 -17.76 6.89
C PRO A 55 1.55 -18.14 6.28
N PRO A 56 1.76 -18.10 4.94
CA PRO A 56 3.05 -18.50 4.37
C PRO A 56 4.20 -17.58 4.81
N TYR A 57 3.97 -16.27 4.95
CA TYR A 57 5.01 -15.34 5.43
C TYR A 57 5.34 -15.57 6.91
N THR A 58 4.33 -15.74 7.75
CA THR A 58 4.51 -16.03 9.18
C THR A 58 5.32 -17.29 9.41
N THR A 59 4.94 -18.39 8.75
CA THR A 59 5.60 -19.68 8.94
C THR A 59 7.02 -19.66 8.41
N THR A 60 7.23 -19.12 7.20
CA THR A 60 8.56 -19.05 6.58
C THR A 60 9.53 -18.22 7.43
N PHE A 61 9.09 -17.07 7.91
CA PHE A 61 9.93 -16.21 8.76
C PHE A 61 10.26 -16.89 10.10
N ASN A 62 9.28 -17.50 10.78
CA ASN A 62 9.53 -18.18 12.05
C ASN A 62 10.52 -19.34 11.89
N ASN A 63 10.37 -20.16 10.85
CA ASN A 63 11.30 -21.25 10.57
C ASN A 63 12.71 -20.71 10.32
N TYR A 64 12.85 -19.71 9.44
CA TYR A 64 14.15 -19.12 9.11
C TYR A 64 14.87 -18.56 10.34
N VAL A 65 14.17 -17.77 11.16
CA VAL A 65 14.78 -17.11 12.32
C VAL A 65 15.14 -18.10 13.42
N ARG A 66 14.30 -19.11 13.67
CA ARG A 66 14.50 -20.06 14.78
C ARG A 66 15.47 -21.19 14.42
N ASP A 67 15.37 -21.73 13.21
CA ASP A 67 16.10 -22.93 12.82
C ASP A 67 17.39 -22.60 12.07
N GLU A 68 17.38 -21.63 11.16
CA GLU A 68 18.57 -21.27 10.39
C GLU A 68 19.45 -20.24 11.09
N LEU A 69 18.85 -19.16 11.62
CA LEU A 69 19.59 -18.13 12.36
C LEU A 69 19.82 -18.49 13.84
N GLY A 70 19.08 -19.48 14.37
CA GLY A 70 19.20 -19.92 15.76
C GLY A 70 18.70 -18.91 16.80
N TYR A 71 17.97 -17.86 16.39
CA TYR A 71 17.45 -16.86 17.30
C TYR A 71 16.21 -17.39 18.03
N LYS A 72 16.30 -17.47 19.36
CA LYS A 72 15.24 -17.99 20.22
C LYS A 72 14.84 -16.93 21.24
N THR A 73 13.55 -16.67 21.29
CA THR A 73 12.93 -15.76 22.25
C THR A 73 11.53 -16.29 22.60
N ASP A 74 11.12 -16.01 23.82
CA ASP A 74 9.75 -16.25 24.31
C ASP A 74 8.80 -15.11 23.95
N GLN A 75 9.32 -14.04 23.33
CA GLN A 75 8.49 -12.93 22.84
C GLN A 75 7.65 -13.37 21.64
N GLU A 76 6.39 -12.94 21.64
CA GLU A 76 5.46 -13.16 20.54
C GLU A 76 5.85 -12.32 19.32
N TYR A 77 5.81 -12.93 18.14
CA TYR A 77 6.06 -12.24 16.87
C TYR A 77 4.75 -11.75 16.25
N TYR A 78 4.51 -10.44 16.35
CA TYR A 78 3.34 -9.80 15.77
C TYR A 78 3.58 -9.40 14.30
N ILE A 79 3.06 -10.18 13.35
CA ILE A 79 3.31 -9.99 11.90
C ILE A 79 2.83 -8.62 11.38
N LEU A 80 1.71 -8.11 11.91
CA LEU A 80 1.09 -6.85 11.52
C LEU A 80 0.88 -5.89 12.71
N GLY A 81 1.63 -6.12 13.80
CA GLY A 81 1.58 -5.28 15.00
C GLY A 81 0.27 -5.35 15.79
N GLU A 82 -0.40 -6.51 15.81
CA GLU A 82 -1.69 -6.79 16.47
C GLU A 82 -1.88 -5.98 17.78
N GLY A 83 -2.76 -4.97 17.76
CA GLY A 83 -3.07 -4.13 18.92
C GLY A 83 -2.14 -2.92 19.18
N ILE A 84 -0.95 -2.85 18.58
CA ILE A 84 -0.02 -1.71 18.68
C ILE A 84 -0.54 -0.50 17.87
N THR A 85 -1.38 -0.76 16.86
CA THR A 85 -1.82 0.25 15.89
C THR A 85 -2.79 1.31 16.44
N SER A 86 -3.45 1.04 17.57
CA SER A 86 -4.48 1.94 18.14
C SER A 86 -3.89 3.16 18.85
N GLN A 87 -2.67 3.05 19.36
CA GLN A 87 -1.98 4.12 20.10
C GLN A 87 -1.00 4.90 19.23
N TRP A 88 -0.88 4.55 17.95
CA TRP A 88 0.06 5.19 17.05
C TRP A 88 -0.43 6.59 16.62
N ASP A 89 0.26 7.64 17.05
CA ASP A 89 0.03 8.99 16.54
C ASP A 89 0.50 9.07 15.08
N ARG A 90 -0.47 9.16 14.16
CA ARG A 90 -0.21 9.28 12.72
C ARG A 90 0.10 10.72 12.29
N GLY A 91 0.41 11.61 13.24
CA GLY A 91 0.58 13.03 13.00
C GLY A 91 -0.75 13.78 12.92
N SER A 92 -1.83 13.20 13.46
CA SER A 92 -3.18 13.79 13.50
C SER A 92 -3.27 15.02 14.40
N ASN A 93 -2.21 15.35 15.14
CA ASN A 93 -2.04 16.63 15.83
C ASN A 93 -2.04 17.86 14.87
N ARG A 94 -2.19 17.66 13.55
CA ARG A 94 -2.44 18.70 12.54
C ARG A 94 -3.90 18.79 12.06
N GLY A 95 -4.84 18.12 12.73
CA GLY A 95 -6.27 18.08 12.40
C GLY A 95 -6.71 16.69 11.90
N ASP A 96 -8.02 16.45 11.86
CA ASP A 96 -8.72 15.19 11.56
C ASP A 96 -8.48 14.59 10.14
N GLY A 97 -7.39 14.96 9.48
CA GLY A 97 -7.01 14.49 8.15
C GLY A 97 -6.18 13.22 8.17
N LEU A 98 -6.18 12.49 7.05
CA LEU A 98 -5.19 11.45 6.77
C LEU A 98 -3.78 12.07 6.76
N PRO A 99 -2.75 11.29 7.12
CA PRO A 99 -1.37 11.77 7.05
C PRO A 99 -1.03 12.24 5.63
N ASP A 100 -0.48 13.45 5.52
CA ASP A 100 -0.05 14.04 4.27
C ASP A 100 1.43 14.43 4.35
N THR A 101 2.21 13.89 3.43
CA THR A 101 3.65 14.14 3.29
C THR A 101 3.99 14.92 2.02
N SER A 102 2.99 15.37 1.26
CA SER A 102 3.19 16.01 -0.05
C SER A 102 3.97 17.32 0.05
N GLU A 103 3.67 18.16 1.04
CA GLU A 103 4.37 19.44 1.26
C GLU A 103 5.82 19.21 1.69
N GLN A 104 6.08 18.24 2.58
CA GLN A 104 7.44 17.88 2.99
C GLN A 104 8.23 17.38 1.77
N LEU A 105 7.64 16.51 0.96
CA LEU A 105 8.27 16.03 -0.27
C LEU A 105 8.59 17.18 -1.25
N ARG A 106 7.64 18.11 -1.46
CA ARG A 106 7.84 19.32 -2.29
C ARG A 106 8.99 20.19 -1.77
N GLN A 107 9.07 20.40 -0.45
CA GLN A 107 10.15 21.15 0.18
C GLN A 107 11.50 20.47 -0.02
N GLU A 108 11.58 19.14 0.15
CA GLU A 108 12.84 18.41 -0.05
C GLU A 108 13.32 18.46 -1.51
N PHE A 109 12.42 18.36 -2.48
CA PHE A 109 12.76 18.60 -3.89
C PHE A 109 13.29 20.02 -4.15
N SER A 110 12.74 21.01 -3.44
CA SER A 110 13.17 22.41 -3.59
C SER A 110 14.55 22.65 -2.98
N LYS A 111 14.90 21.95 -1.89
CA LYS A 111 16.22 22.00 -1.24
C LYS A 111 17.28 21.21 -2.00
N ASN A 112 16.90 20.05 -2.53
CA ASN A 112 17.78 19.16 -3.29
C ASN A 112 17.19 18.89 -4.68
N GLN A 113 17.56 19.73 -5.63
CA GLN A 113 17.12 19.62 -7.03
C GLN A 113 17.66 18.38 -7.75
N TYR A 114 18.63 17.67 -7.17
CA TYR A 114 19.15 16.40 -7.67
C TYR A 114 18.41 15.18 -7.13
N MET A 115 17.54 15.36 -6.11
CA MET A 115 16.76 14.27 -5.53
C MET A 115 15.91 13.60 -6.61
N LYS A 116 15.92 12.26 -6.63
CA LYS A 116 15.10 11.43 -7.51
C LYS A 116 14.08 10.66 -6.68
N LEU A 117 12.86 10.51 -7.21
CA LEU A 117 11.79 9.76 -6.57
C LEU A 117 11.31 8.66 -7.51
N TYR A 118 11.18 7.45 -6.98
CA TYR A 118 10.54 6.34 -7.66
C TYR A 118 9.31 5.89 -6.88
N VAL A 119 8.16 5.77 -7.54
CA VAL A 119 6.93 5.26 -6.91
C VAL A 119 6.39 4.07 -7.70
N ALA A 120 6.36 2.92 -7.04
CA ALA A 120 5.82 1.67 -7.57
C ALA A 120 4.43 1.43 -7.00
N SER A 121 3.42 1.21 -7.85
CA SER A 121 2.02 1.02 -7.43
C SER A 121 1.40 -0.24 -8.03
N GLY A 122 0.61 -0.97 -7.24
CA GLY A 122 -0.21 -2.08 -7.74
C GLY A 122 -1.53 -1.57 -8.30
N TYR A 123 -1.95 -2.06 -9.47
CA TYR A 123 -3.25 -1.72 -10.06
C TYR A 123 -4.43 -2.22 -9.23
N PHE A 124 -4.26 -3.33 -8.51
CA PHE A 124 -5.32 -3.99 -7.75
C PHE A 124 -5.26 -3.66 -6.25
N ASP A 125 -4.45 -2.68 -5.86
CA ASP A 125 -4.35 -2.18 -4.50
C ASP A 125 -5.47 -1.17 -4.20
N LEU A 126 -6.37 -1.54 -3.28
CA LEU A 126 -7.47 -0.69 -2.82
C LEU A 126 -7.13 0.03 -1.51
N ALA A 127 -6.02 -0.31 -0.86
CA ALA A 127 -5.52 0.33 0.35
C ALA A 127 -4.75 1.61 -0.01
N THR A 128 -3.90 1.55 -1.03
CA THR A 128 -3.22 2.73 -1.61
C THR A 128 -3.39 2.78 -3.13
N PRO A 129 -4.57 3.23 -3.62
CA PRO A 129 -4.85 3.24 -5.05
C PRO A 129 -3.84 4.07 -5.84
N PHE A 130 -3.32 3.52 -6.96
CA PHE A 130 -2.31 4.19 -7.78
C PHE A 130 -2.73 5.60 -8.24
N PHE A 131 -4.03 5.82 -8.44
CA PHE A 131 -4.55 7.13 -8.84
C PHE A 131 -4.43 8.18 -7.73
N ALA A 132 -4.53 7.78 -6.45
CA ALA A 132 -4.28 8.68 -5.34
C ALA A 132 -2.83 9.16 -5.34
N THR A 133 -1.88 8.27 -5.63
CA THR A 133 -0.47 8.62 -5.85
C THR A 133 -0.30 9.62 -6.99
N GLN A 134 -0.87 9.34 -8.17
CA GLN A 134 -0.78 10.23 -9.34
C GLN A 134 -1.39 11.61 -9.03
N TYR A 135 -2.53 11.63 -8.34
CA TYR A 135 -3.18 12.87 -7.90
C TYR A 135 -2.24 13.68 -7.00
N THR A 136 -1.70 13.07 -5.95
CA THR A 136 -0.79 13.75 -5.01
C THR A 136 0.43 14.32 -5.71
N LEU A 137 1.12 13.52 -6.54
CA LEU A 137 2.32 13.96 -7.25
C LEU A 137 2.04 15.12 -8.22
N THR A 138 0.85 15.14 -8.84
CA THR A 138 0.44 16.20 -9.77
C THR A 138 0.03 17.48 -9.04
N HIS A 139 -0.52 17.37 -7.83
CA HIS A 139 -1.12 18.48 -7.09
C HIS A 139 -0.27 19.00 -5.93
N MET A 140 0.88 18.38 -5.62
CA MET A 140 1.78 18.85 -4.57
C MET A 140 2.50 20.17 -4.89
N GLY A 141 2.17 20.85 -5.99
CA GLY A 141 2.75 22.14 -6.34
C GLY A 141 4.25 22.10 -6.65
N LEU A 142 4.75 20.95 -7.13
CA LEU A 142 6.16 20.83 -7.51
C LEU A 142 6.46 21.65 -8.77
N ASP A 143 7.58 22.38 -8.72
CA ASP A 143 8.10 23.14 -9.86
C ASP A 143 8.22 22.25 -11.12
N PRO A 144 7.74 22.71 -12.29
CA PRO A 144 7.77 21.91 -13.51
C PRO A 144 9.17 21.38 -13.88
N SER A 145 10.24 22.11 -13.59
CA SER A 145 11.61 21.70 -13.88
C SER A 145 12.06 20.46 -13.09
N LEU A 146 11.46 20.22 -11.92
CA LEU A 146 11.80 19.11 -11.03
C LEU A 146 10.97 17.85 -11.30
N ARG A 147 9.90 17.94 -12.11
CA ARG A 147 9.02 16.81 -12.39
C ARG A 147 9.73 15.65 -13.10
N ALA A 148 10.76 15.95 -13.90
CA ALA A 148 11.58 14.93 -14.56
C ALA A 148 12.38 14.05 -13.58
N ASN A 149 12.46 14.43 -12.31
CA ASN A 149 13.11 13.63 -11.27
C ASN A 149 12.18 12.57 -10.66
N ILE A 150 10.89 12.58 -11.01
CA ILE A 150 9.90 11.63 -10.51
C ILE A 150 9.67 10.57 -11.58
N SER A 151 9.78 9.31 -11.19
CA SER A 151 9.46 8.15 -12.00
C SER A 151 8.38 7.33 -11.31
N THR A 152 7.34 6.94 -12.05
CA THR A 152 6.28 6.07 -11.55
C THR A 152 6.21 4.79 -12.36
N SER A 153 5.75 3.71 -11.75
CA SER A 153 5.47 2.47 -12.47
C SER A 153 4.33 1.72 -11.82
N GLU A 154 3.44 1.23 -12.67
CA GLU A 154 2.31 0.41 -12.27
C GLU A 154 2.55 -1.07 -12.58
N TYR A 155 1.97 -1.94 -11.76
CA TYR A 155 2.11 -3.38 -11.82
C TYR A 155 0.74 -4.06 -11.78
N ALA A 156 0.58 -5.16 -12.53
CA ALA A 156 -0.63 -5.97 -12.56
C ALA A 156 -0.79 -6.86 -11.29
N ALA A 157 -0.62 -6.25 -10.12
CA ALA A 157 -0.67 -6.86 -8.81
C ALA A 157 -1.33 -5.91 -7.78
N GLY A 158 -1.55 -6.40 -6.55
CA GLY A 158 -1.93 -5.54 -5.42
C GLY A 158 -0.74 -4.82 -4.76
N GLN A 159 -0.93 -4.40 -3.52
CA GLN A 159 0.01 -3.69 -2.65
C GLN A 159 1.38 -4.38 -2.58
N MET A 160 1.40 -5.71 -2.55
CA MET A 160 2.63 -6.50 -2.51
C MET A 160 2.97 -7.03 -3.91
N MET A 161 3.44 -6.16 -4.80
CA MET A 161 3.66 -6.51 -6.21
C MET A 161 4.57 -7.73 -6.41
N TYR A 162 5.46 -8.00 -5.45
CA TYR A 162 6.40 -9.11 -5.51
C TYR A 162 5.78 -10.50 -5.34
N ILE A 163 4.51 -10.63 -4.93
CA ILE A 163 3.84 -11.94 -4.86
C ILE A 163 3.47 -12.49 -6.25
N ASP A 164 3.36 -11.60 -7.25
CA ASP A 164 3.18 -11.97 -8.64
C ASP A 164 4.55 -12.02 -9.33
N VAL A 165 4.97 -13.19 -9.82
CA VAL A 165 6.34 -13.40 -10.34
C VAL A 165 6.67 -12.48 -11.52
N LYS A 166 5.71 -12.22 -12.41
CA LYS A 166 5.93 -11.31 -13.55
C LYS A 166 6.12 -9.87 -13.06
N SER A 167 5.30 -9.44 -12.11
CA SER A 167 5.41 -8.13 -11.47
C SER A 167 6.70 -7.99 -10.66
N LEU A 168 7.16 -9.05 -9.97
CA LEU A 168 8.45 -9.09 -9.29
C LEU A 168 9.62 -8.90 -10.26
N GLN A 169 9.62 -9.61 -11.38
CA GLN A 169 10.66 -9.47 -12.41
C GLN A 169 10.71 -8.05 -12.97
N LYS A 170 9.54 -7.48 -13.29
CA LYS A 170 9.42 -6.09 -13.74
C LYS A 170 9.90 -5.12 -12.66
N LEU A 171 9.48 -5.30 -11.40
CA LEU A 171 9.87 -4.44 -10.28
C LEU A 171 11.39 -4.44 -10.08
N LYS A 172 12.01 -5.62 -10.13
CA LYS A 172 13.46 -5.75 -10.06
C LYS A 172 14.14 -4.96 -11.18
N HIS A 173 13.66 -5.10 -12.41
CA HIS A 173 14.22 -4.39 -13.57
C HIS A 173 14.09 -2.88 -13.41
N ASP A 174 12.90 -2.39 -13.09
CA ASP A 174 12.61 -0.96 -12.99
C ASP A 174 13.41 -0.30 -11.85
N VAL A 175 13.45 -0.92 -10.67
CA VAL A 175 14.23 -0.41 -9.52
C VAL A 175 15.72 -0.43 -9.82
N SER A 176 16.24 -1.50 -10.46
CA SER A 176 17.66 -1.55 -10.84
C SER A 176 18.00 -0.44 -11.84
N THR A 177 17.11 -0.18 -12.80
CA THR A 177 17.27 0.89 -13.79
C THR A 177 17.21 2.28 -13.15
N PHE A 178 16.28 2.49 -12.23
CA PHE A 178 16.16 3.73 -11.46
C PHE A 178 17.40 4.00 -10.62
N VAL A 179 17.89 3.00 -9.87
CA VAL A 179 19.11 3.16 -9.06
C VAL A 179 20.31 3.47 -9.96
N ALA A 180 20.47 2.75 -11.08
CA ALA A 180 21.57 2.98 -12.01
C ALA A 180 21.50 4.37 -12.69
N SER A 181 20.31 4.93 -12.91
CA SER A 181 20.15 6.27 -13.48
C SER A 181 20.31 7.37 -12.44
N ALA A 182 19.97 7.12 -11.18
CA ALA A 182 20.10 8.07 -10.08
C ALA A 182 21.56 8.24 -9.59
N LEU A 183 22.45 7.29 -9.91
CA LEU A 183 23.88 7.35 -9.55
C LEU A 183 24.77 8.04 -10.58
N LYS A 184 24.20 8.53 -11.68
CA LYS A 184 24.91 9.29 -12.73
C LYS A 184 24.70 10.78 -12.56
#